data_AF-A0A9P3K0K4-F1
#
_entry.id   AF-A0A9P3K0K4-F1
#
_cell.length_a   1.000
_cell.length_b   1.000
_cell.length_c   1.000
_cell.angle_alpha   90.00
_cell.angle_beta   90.00
_cell.angle_gamma   90.00
#
_symmetry.space_group_name_H-M   'P 1'
#
loop_
_entity.id
_entity.type
_entity.pdbx_description
1 polymer ?
#
loop_
_entity_poly.entity_id
_entity_poly.type
_entity_poly.pdbx_seq_one_letter_code
_entity_poly.pdbx_strand_id
1 'polypeptide(L)'
;MAASFKLATSLATPATGLLETTELATKEHLGERSLLSSAANRFLRSASRRSRSSYDQWADSPSSDSESGSALRRSLPVTSAAFSVGKPKQLRPSPSSASSAIALDQIRISNGNRYTSEKPSILVIGLSVHTAPVELREKLAIPEHEWPRAIHALCACPHIEEAAVLSTCNRMEIYVVARSWHMGIREVTQWMSKSSGVPVDDLRPHLFILRQRDATHHLLRVASGLDSLVLGEGQILAQVRQVFKVSQGEVGFGRNLHGLFKQAIEAGKRVRTETSIASGAVSVSSAAVELTAMKLPRNGLRDARVMIVGAGKMSRLLVKHLLSKGCDKMVVVNRTEARVETLREEFPAAQLVYRPFSELVEAAGEADVVFTSTASEELLFHRENVQGLPLAGELTAGVRHFVDISVPRNVGACVGNVGHARVYNVDDLKEVVAANKEDRKRKALEAQVIIEEEIQAFEAWRDSLESVPTIKKLREKIECIRQAEMNRVLAKLGQDVTPKQRKLLEEMSRGMMNKILHGPMTHLRCDGGDARTVQEILENVNAIGRMFDLAADEIMIPQLAAAGRQQ
;
A
#
# COMPACT_ATOMS: atom_id res chain seq x y z
N MET A 1 15.59 4.29 -63.65
CA MET A 1 16.59 3.28 -63.23
C MET A 1 16.39 3.06 -61.75
N ALA A 2 16.19 1.90 -61.14
CA ALA A 2 15.85 0.49 -61.45
C ALA A 2 15.54 -0.06 -60.02
N ALA A 3 14.67 -1.00 -59.67
CA ALA A 3 14.21 -2.28 -60.22
C ALA A 3 12.95 -2.67 -59.37
N SER A 4 11.84 -3.19 -59.91
CA SER A 4 11.54 -4.60 -60.29
C SER A 4 11.57 -5.57 -59.09
N PHE A 5 10.68 -6.55 -58.89
CA PHE A 5 9.50 -7.05 -59.60
C PHE A 5 8.70 -7.98 -58.64
N LYS A 6 7.49 -8.34 -59.07
CA LYS A 6 6.40 -9.03 -58.36
C LYS A 6 6.25 -10.49 -58.84
N LEU A 7 5.51 -11.30 -58.07
CA LEU A 7 4.69 -12.49 -58.44
C LEU A 7 5.44 -13.82 -58.74
N ALA A 8 4.91 -15.03 -58.52
CA ALA A 8 3.73 -15.58 -57.83
C ALA A 8 3.71 -17.13 -57.99
N THR A 9 2.91 -17.83 -57.15
CA THR A 9 2.16 -19.11 -57.40
C THR A 9 2.97 -20.40 -57.68
N SER A 10 2.59 -21.66 -57.37
CA SER A 10 1.39 -22.37 -56.86
C SER A 10 1.77 -23.87 -56.64
N LEU A 11 0.87 -24.66 -56.01
CA LEU A 11 0.70 -26.15 -55.98
C LEU A 11 1.54 -26.97 -54.96
N ALA A 12 1.14 -28.13 -54.38
CA ALA A 12 -0.13 -28.80 -54.01
C ALA A 12 0.21 -30.18 -53.35
N THR A 13 -0.17 -30.42 -52.07
CA THR A 13 -0.68 -31.68 -51.40
C THR A 13 0.07 -33.07 -51.53
N PRO A 14 -0.40 -34.21 -50.93
CA PRO A 14 -0.27 -34.68 -49.52
C PRO A 14 0.22 -36.16 -49.35
N ALA A 15 0.47 -36.67 -48.12
CA ALA A 15 0.41 -38.11 -47.71
C ALA A 15 0.88 -38.30 -46.23
N THR A 16 0.06 -38.70 -45.25
CA THR A 16 -0.34 -40.06 -44.76
C THR A 16 0.80 -41.00 -44.31
N GLY A 17 0.78 -41.39 -43.02
CA GLY A 17 1.53 -42.52 -42.45
C GLY A 17 1.34 -42.66 -40.93
N LEU A 18 0.65 -43.73 -40.52
CA LEU A 18 0.13 -44.08 -39.18
C LEU A 18 1.11 -44.92 -38.34
N LEU A 19 0.94 -44.87 -37.00
CA LEU A 19 1.10 -45.95 -35.97
C LEU A 19 2.51 -46.58 -35.81
N GLU A 20 3.15 -46.71 -34.64
CA GLU A 20 2.82 -47.33 -33.34
C GLU A 20 3.96 -46.89 -32.38
N THR A 21 3.75 -46.47 -31.13
CA THR A 21 3.76 -47.36 -29.96
C THR A 21 3.49 -46.52 -28.70
N THR A 22 2.41 -46.83 -27.99
CA THR A 22 2.12 -46.39 -26.63
C THR A 22 1.93 -47.63 -25.79
N GLU A 23 2.79 -47.87 -24.78
CA GLU A 23 2.46 -48.55 -23.51
C GLU A 23 3.75 -48.76 -22.72
N LEU A 24 4.05 -47.87 -21.75
CA LEU A 24 4.89 -48.11 -20.56
C LEU A 24 5.15 -46.77 -19.82
N ALA A 25 4.11 -46.13 -19.24
CA ALA A 25 4.31 -44.98 -18.34
C ALA A 25 3.11 -44.62 -17.42
N THR A 26 2.23 -45.56 -17.06
CA THR A 26 1.01 -45.24 -16.27
C THR A 26 0.81 -46.10 -15.03
N LYS A 27 1.89 -46.53 -14.35
CA LYS A 27 1.76 -47.25 -13.06
C LYS A 27 2.50 -46.64 -11.85
N GLU A 28 3.27 -45.57 -11.99
CA GLU A 28 3.96 -44.95 -10.82
C GLU A 28 3.26 -43.71 -10.23
N HIS A 29 2.21 -43.17 -10.86
CA HIS A 29 1.61 -41.90 -10.42
C HIS A 29 0.33 -41.99 -9.57
N LEU A 30 -0.10 -43.19 -9.19
CA LEU A 30 -1.31 -43.40 -8.38
C LEU A 30 -1.03 -43.68 -6.89
N GLY A 31 0.22 -43.93 -6.50
CA GLY A 31 0.61 -44.16 -5.09
C GLY A 31 0.79 -42.89 -4.26
N GLU A 32 1.29 -41.80 -4.86
CA GLU A 32 1.69 -40.60 -4.11
C GLU A 32 0.53 -39.62 -3.84
N ARG A 33 -0.53 -39.61 -4.65
CA ARG A 33 -1.70 -38.75 -4.45
C ARG A 33 -2.60 -39.17 -3.28
N SER A 34 -2.55 -40.45 -2.87
CA SER A 34 -3.33 -40.97 -1.73
C SER A 34 -2.76 -40.52 -0.38
N LEU A 35 -1.42 -40.45 -0.27
CA LEU A 35 -0.75 -40.11 0.99
C LEU A 35 -0.88 -38.62 1.35
N LEU A 36 -0.84 -37.73 0.35
CA LEU A 36 -1.00 -36.27 0.53
C LEU A 36 -2.42 -35.87 0.97
N SER A 37 -3.45 -36.57 0.49
CA SER A 37 -4.84 -36.35 0.92
C SER A 37 -5.08 -36.77 2.38
N SER A 38 -4.40 -37.83 2.84
CA SER A 38 -4.51 -38.31 4.23
C SER A 38 -3.79 -37.41 5.24
N ALA A 39 -2.72 -36.73 4.81
CA ALA A 39 -1.97 -35.76 5.63
C ALA A 39 -2.72 -34.43 5.77
N ALA A 40 -3.30 -33.92 4.68
CA ALA A 40 -4.12 -32.70 4.68
C ALA A 40 -5.37 -32.84 5.57
N ASN A 41 -6.04 -33.99 5.55
CA ASN A 41 -7.20 -34.26 6.41
C ASN A 41 -6.85 -34.44 7.90
N ARG A 42 -5.62 -34.86 8.22
CA ARG A 42 -5.14 -34.94 9.61
C ARG A 42 -4.79 -33.56 10.19
N PHE A 43 -4.33 -32.64 9.35
CA PHE A 43 -4.00 -31.27 9.74
C PHE A 43 -5.26 -30.38 9.92
N LEU A 44 -6.29 -30.58 9.09
CA LEU A 44 -7.56 -29.86 9.23
C LEU A 44 -8.35 -30.24 10.50
N ARG A 45 -8.17 -31.48 11.01
CA ARG A 45 -8.82 -31.94 12.26
C ARG A 45 -8.10 -31.49 13.53
N SER A 46 -6.80 -31.15 13.48
CA SER A 46 -6.07 -30.59 14.63
C SER A 46 -6.27 -29.07 14.74
N ALA A 47 -6.45 -28.38 13.62
CA ALA A 47 -6.75 -26.94 13.59
C ALA A 47 -8.18 -26.60 14.10
N SER A 48 -9.17 -27.47 13.87
CA SER A 48 -10.55 -27.22 14.33
C SER A 48 -10.79 -27.38 15.84
N ARG A 49 -9.79 -27.89 16.59
CA ARG A 49 -9.85 -28.02 18.06
C ARG A 49 -9.14 -26.89 18.82
N ARG A 50 -8.48 -25.93 18.14
CA ARG A 50 -7.73 -24.84 18.78
C ARG A 50 -8.18 -23.41 18.42
N SER A 51 -9.28 -23.24 17.69
CA SER A 51 -9.83 -21.91 17.32
C SER A 51 -11.27 -21.66 17.75
N ARG A 52 -11.72 -22.26 18.87
CA ARG A 52 -12.96 -21.85 19.55
C ARG A 52 -12.62 -21.14 20.87
N SER A 53 -12.23 -19.88 20.77
CA SER A 53 -12.35 -18.90 21.85
C SER A 53 -12.13 -17.50 21.27
N SER A 54 -13.04 -16.59 21.60
CA SER A 54 -13.05 -15.16 21.23
C SER A 54 -13.52 -14.80 19.82
N TYR A 55 -14.76 -15.16 19.47
CA TYR A 55 -15.63 -14.41 18.54
C TYR A 55 -17.05 -14.97 18.70
N ASP A 56 -17.71 -14.73 19.85
CA ASP A 56 -19.15 -15.04 20.07
C ASP A 56 -19.66 -14.44 21.40
N GLN A 57 -19.35 -13.17 21.67
CA GLN A 57 -20.01 -12.40 22.73
C GLN A 57 -20.17 -10.95 22.26
N TRP A 58 -21.17 -10.70 21.41
CA TRP A 58 -21.89 -9.43 21.27
C TRP A 58 -23.01 -9.61 20.24
N ALA A 59 -24.02 -10.38 20.64
CA ALA A 59 -25.39 -10.27 20.16
C ALA A 59 -26.27 -11.07 21.12
N ASP A 60 -27.49 -10.60 21.32
CA ASP A 60 -28.61 -11.20 22.06
C ASP A 60 -28.64 -10.99 23.57
N SER A 61 -29.45 -10.01 24.00
CA SER A 61 -30.68 -10.32 24.76
C SER A 61 -31.67 -9.14 24.78
N PRO A 62 -32.98 -9.40 24.92
CA PRO A 62 -34.05 -8.57 24.38
C PRO A 62 -34.76 -7.67 25.40
N SER A 63 -35.55 -6.77 24.84
CA SER A 63 -36.62 -5.96 25.43
C SER A 63 -37.63 -6.73 26.29
N SER A 64 -38.10 -6.11 27.39
CA SER A 64 -39.51 -6.17 27.78
C SER A 64 -39.91 -4.97 28.65
N ASP A 65 -41.10 -4.47 28.35
CA ASP A 65 -41.81 -3.33 28.94
C ASP A 65 -42.25 -3.55 30.40
N SER A 66 -42.38 -2.47 31.18
CA SER A 66 -43.69 -1.89 31.55
C SER A 66 -43.63 -0.97 32.80
N GLU A 67 -44.19 0.22 32.59
CA GLU A 67 -45.09 0.99 33.45
C GLU A 67 -44.68 1.65 34.80
N SER A 68 -44.84 2.98 34.75
CA SER A 68 -45.59 3.85 35.69
C SER A 68 -44.89 4.43 36.92
N GLY A 69 -45.08 5.74 37.13
CA GLY A 69 -44.77 6.42 38.39
C GLY A 69 -44.40 7.89 38.27
N SER A 70 -45.39 8.77 38.38
CA SER A 70 -45.29 10.23 38.32
C SER A 70 -44.62 10.90 39.53
N ALA A 71 -44.05 12.09 39.28
CA ALA A 71 -44.03 13.29 40.14
C ALA A 71 -43.17 13.30 41.43
N LEU A 72 -42.24 14.26 41.54
CA LEU A 72 -42.38 15.48 42.38
C LEU A 72 -41.09 16.33 42.42
N ARG A 73 -41.30 17.64 42.28
CA ARG A 73 -40.35 18.73 42.55
C ARG A 73 -40.12 18.91 44.06
N ARG A 74 -38.91 19.38 44.46
CA ARG A 74 -38.60 20.43 45.48
C ARG A 74 -37.09 20.41 45.80
N SER A 75 -36.31 21.40 45.37
CA SER A 75 -35.93 22.67 46.05
C SER A 75 -34.81 22.55 47.11
N LEU A 76 -33.59 23.00 46.74
CA LEU A 76 -32.64 23.95 47.38
C LEU A 76 -32.60 24.08 48.94
N PRO A 77 -31.43 24.40 49.58
CA PRO A 77 -30.67 25.61 49.24
C PRO A 77 -29.14 25.63 49.33
N VAL A 78 -28.61 26.61 48.60
CA VAL A 78 -27.30 27.25 48.69
C VAL A 78 -27.23 28.12 49.95
N THR A 79 -26.09 28.15 50.64
CA THR A 79 -25.67 29.32 51.43
C THR A 79 -24.19 29.63 51.19
N SER A 80 -23.94 30.93 51.06
CA SER A 80 -22.69 31.62 50.74
C SER A 80 -21.92 32.04 51.99
N ALA A 81 -20.59 32.08 51.93
CA ALA A 81 -19.80 33.06 52.68
C ALA A 81 -18.46 33.34 51.97
N ALA A 82 -18.08 34.62 51.94
CA ALA A 82 -17.00 35.19 51.15
C ALA A 82 -15.79 35.62 52.00
N PHE A 83 -14.64 35.78 51.32
CA PHE A 83 -13.40 36.51 51.66
C PHE A 83 -12.50 36.08 52.84
N SER A 84 -11.23 35.72 52.53
CA SER A 84 -10.09 36.66 52.71
C SER A 84 -8.80 36.10 52.07
N VAL A 85 -8.04 36.99 51.42
CA VAL A 85 -6.71 36.72 50.84
C VAL A 85 -5.66 36.93 51.93
N GLY A 86 -4.97 35.88 52.35
CA GLY A 86 -3.81 35.91 53.25
C GLY A 86 -2.52 35.47 52.54
N LYS A 87 -1.44 36.25 52.73
CA LYS A 87 -0.11 36.09 52.12
C LYS A 87 0.48 34.66 52.21
N PRO A 88 1.32 34.22 51.24
CA PRO A 88 1.92 32.90 51.27
C PRO A 88 3.05 32.82 52.31
N LYS A 89 2.92 31.90 53.27
CA LYS A 89 4.04 31.41 54.10
C LYS A 89 4.91 30.51 53.22
N GLN A 90 6.20 30.81 53.13
CA GLN A 90 7.20 29.92 52.55
C GLN A 90 7.28 28.62 53.38
N LEU A 91 6.82 27.50 52.82
CA LEU A 91 7.13 26.17 53.35
C LEU A 91 8.50 25.72 52.81
N ARG A 92 9.44 25.43 53.71
CA ARG A 92 10.65 24.67 53.37
C ARG A 92 10.26 23.22 53.05
N PRO A 93 10.83 22.58 52.01
CA PRO A 93 10.54 21.18 51.70
C PRO A 93 11.16 20.26 52.75
N SER A 94 10.38 19.27 53.19
CA SER A 94 10.81 18.19 54.09
C SER A 94 11.70 17.17 53.35
N PRO A 95 12.57 16.40 54.04
CA PRO A 95 13.54 15.49 53.41
C PRO A 95 12.92 14.35 52.60
N SER A 96 11.59 14.15 52.72
CA SER A 96 10.82 13.13 52.01
C SER A 96 10.47 13.48 50.56
N SER A 97 10.62 14.75 50.12
CA SER A 97 10.36 15.12 48.72
C SER A 97 11.55 14.84 47.78
N ALA A 98 12.76 14.72 48.33
CA ALA A 98 13.96 14.38 47.57
C ALA A 98 13.98 12.90 47.16
N SER A 99 13.48 11.99 48.01
CA SER A 99 13.40 10.56 47.68
C SER A 99 12.33 10.26 46.63
N SER A 100 11.23 11.02 46.60
CA SER A 100 10.18 10.88 45.58
C SER A 100 10.61 11.44 44.23
N ALA A 101 11.40 12.52 44.22
CA ALA A 101 11.98 13.07 42.99
C ALA A 101 13.03 12.13 42.38
N ILE A 102 13.88 11.51 43.21
CA ILE A 102 14.86 10.50 42.77
C ILE A 102 14.15 9.22 42.29
N ALA A 103 13.07 8.79 42.94
CA ALA A 103 12.27 7.66 42.49
C ALA A 103 11.54 7.95 41.16
N LEU A 104 11.03 9.17 40.97
CA LEU A 104 10.44 9.62 39.70
C LEU A 104 11.48 9.76 38.58
N ASP A 105 12.69 10.21 38.89
CA ASP A 105 13.79 10.25 37.92
C ASP A 105 14.31 8.85 37.59
N GLN A 106 14.37 7.93 38.56
CA GLN A 106 14.68 6.52 38.31
C GLN A 106 13.59 5.84 37.44
N ILE A 107 12.32 6.19 37.64
CA ILE A 107 11.23 5.73 36.76
C ILE A 107 11.33 6.37 35.37
N ARG A 108 11.67 7.66 35.25
CA ARG A 108 11.90 8.32 33.95
C ARG A 108 13.11 7.77 33.19
N ILE A 109 14.21 7.49 33.88
CA ILE A 109 15.42 6.89 33.30
C ILE A 109 15.16 5.42 32.91
N SER A 110 14.38 4.67 33.69
CA SER A 110 13.98 3.30 33.35
C SER A 110 12.94 3.20 32.23
N ASN A 111 12.07 4.20 32.05
CA ASN A 111 11.11 4.27 30.94
C ASN A 111 11.71 4.89 29.67
N GLY A 112 12.74 5.75 29.79
CA GLY A 112 13.46 6.33 28.64
C GLY A 112 14.20 5.30 27.79
N ASN A 113 14.54 4.14 28.37
CA ASN A 113 15.25 3.05 27.70
C ASN A 113 14.37 1.91 27.18
N ARG A 114 13.06 1.91 27.45
CA ARG A 114 12.16 0.85 26.93
C ARG A 114 11.68 1.12 25.50
N TYR A 115 11.70 2.37 25.05
CA TYR A 115 11.24 2.78 23.72
C TYR A 115 12.36 2.88 22.67
N THR A 116 13.62 2.79 23.09
CA THR A 116 14.80 2.89 22.20
C THR A 116 15.30 1.54 21.69
N SER A 117 14.67 0.43 22.11
CA SER A 117 15.05 -0.95 21.77
C SER A 117 13.90 -1.74 21.12
N GLU A 118 12.93 -1.06 20.49
CA GLU A 118 11.95 -1.75 19.65
C GLU A 118 12.54 -1.97 18.25
N LYS A 119 12.44 -3.20 17.74
CA LYS A 119 12.81 -3.50 16.34
C LYS A 119 11.94 -2.64 15.41
N PRO A 120 12.52 -2.01 14.37
CA PRO A 120 11.78 -1.21 13.42
C PRO A 120 10.64 -2.03 12.82
N SER A 121 9.46 -1.42 12.74
CA SER A 121 8.24 -2.09 12.33
C SER A 121 7.66 -1.48 11.08
N ILE A 122 7.34 -2.35 10.11
CA ILE A 122 6.57 -1.97 8.94
C ILE A 122 5.12 -1.74 9.38
N LEU A 123 4.55 -0.61 9.00
CA LEU A 123 3.16 -0.25 9.27
C LEU A 123 2.50 0.20 7.97
N VAL A 124 1.22 -0.09 7.85
CA VAL A 124 0.33 0.60 6.91
C VAL A 124 -0.77 1.28 7.70
N ILE A 125 -0.96 2.56 7.42
CA ILE A 125 -2.00 3.40 8.02
C ILE A 125 -2.73 4.06 6.86
N GLY A 126 -4.04 3.91 6.82
CA GLY A 126 -4.78 4.44 5.68
C GLY A 126 -6.28 4.44 5.82
N LEU A 127 -6.91 4.95 4.77
CA LEU A 127 -8.34 4.89 4.54
C LEU A 127 -8.61 4.02 3.32
N SER A 128 -9.63 3.18 3.41
CA SER A 128 -10.10 2.37 2.28
C SER A 128 -11.57 2.71 2.01
N VAL A 129 -12.03 2.42 0.80
CA VAL A 129 -13.44 2.45 0.41
C VAL A 129 -14.34 1.62 1.34
N HIS A 130 -13.75 0.66 2.07
CA HIS A 130 -14.46 -0.16 3.06
C HIS A 130 -14.68 0.55 4.40
N THR A 131 -13.81 1.49 4.75
CA THR A 131 -13.81 2.16 6.06
C THR A 131 -14.20 3.63 5.99
N ALA A 132 -14.00 4.28 4.84
CA ALA A 132 -14.17 5.72 4.67
C ALA A 132 -14.95 6.07 3.40
N PRO A 133 -15.88 7.04 3.47
CA PRO A 133 -16.60 7.54 2.30
C PRO A 133 -15.68 8.40 1.42
N VAL A 134 -16.03 8.56 0.13
CA VAL A 134 -15.22 9.31 -0.84
C VAL A 134 -14.99 10.77 -0.43
N GLU A 135 -15.93 11.43 0.25
CA GLU A 135 -15.83 12.80 0.78
C GLU A 135 -14.64 12.99 1.72
N LEU A 136 -14.29 11.93 2.46
CA LEU A 136 -13.17 11.93 3.38
C LEU A 136 -11.88 11.55 2.66
N ARG A 137 -11.95 10.54 1.77
CA ARG A 137 -10.79 10.02 1.04
C ARG A 137 -10.21 11.04 0.06
N GLU A 138 -11.05 11.83 -0.61
CA GLU A 138 -10.60 12.84 -1.56
C GLU A 138 -9.77 13.96 -0.92
N LYS A 139 -10.05 14.32 0.35
CA LYS A 139 -9.26 15.32 1.10
C LYS A 139 -7.85 14.84 1.43
N LEU A 140 -7.62 13.53 1.36
CA LEU A 140 -6.34 12.88 1.60
C LEU A 140 -5.68 12.39 0.29
N ALA A 141 -6.32 12.62 -0.86
CA ALA A 141 -5.78 12.20 -2.14
C ALA A 141 -4.51 13.02 -2.45
N ILE A 142 -3.39 12.32 -2.63
CA ILE A 142 -2.11 12.96 -2.99
C ILE A 142 -1.79 12.65 -4.44
N PRO A 143 -1.63 13.68 -5.30
CA PRO A 143 -1.30 13.47 -6.70
C PRO A 143 0.14 12.97 -6.85
N GLU A 144 0.42 12.28 -7.96
CA GLU A 144 1.69 11.58 -8.20
C GLU A 144 2.94 12.47 -8.05
N HIS A 145 2.83 13.72 -8.52
CA HIS A 145 3.93 14.67 -8.48
C HIS A 145 4.28 15.16 -7.06
N GLU A 146 3.39 14.95 -6.09
CA GLU A 146 3.60 15.31 -4.68
C GLU A 146 4.11 14.15 -3.83
N TRP A 147 4.13 12.92 -4.33
CA TRP A 147 4.60 11.76 -3.55
C TRP A 147 6.02 11.93 -2.99
N PRO A 148 7.03 12.43 -3.74
CA PRO A 148 8.36 12.72 -3.20
C PRO A 148 8.32 13.66 -1.99
N ARG A 149 7.55 14.75 -2.09
CA ARG A 149 7.39 15.73 -1.02
C ARG A 149 6.72 15.12 0.20
N ALA A 150 5.70 14.29 -0.01
CA ALA A 150 5.01 13.59 1.07
C ALA A 150 5.94 12.60 1.80
N ILE A 151 6.74 11.82 1.05
CA ILE A 151 7.74 10.89 1.59
C ILE A 151 8.76 11.65 2.43
N HIS A 152 9.31 12.76 1.91
CA HIS A 152 10.28 13.58 2.64
C HIS A 152 9.69 14.15 3.93
N ALA A 153 8.45 14.65 3.89
CA ALA A 153 7.77 15.19 5.07
C ALA A 153 7.48 14.11 6.14
N LEU A 154 7.14 12.89 5.71
CA LEU A 154 6.92 11.75 6.61
C LEU A 154 8.23 11.28 7.25
N CYS A 155 9.31 11.15 6.47
CA CYS A 155 10.63 10.78 6.98
C CYS A 155 11.31 11.88 7.84
N ALA A 156 10.79 13.11 7.82
CA ALA A 156 11.21 14.15 8.75
C ALA A 156 10.64 13.95 10.17
N CYS A 157 9.66 13.06 10.35
CA CYS A 157 9.14 12.70 11.67
C CYS A 157 10.15 11.85 12.45
N PRO A 158 10.37 12.10 13.75
CA PRO A 158 11.46 11.47 14.52
C PRO A 158 11.45 9.93 14.54
N HIS A 159 10.28 9.30 14.43
CA HIS A 159 10.15 7.85 14.55
C HIS A 159 9.98 7.15 13.20
N ILE A 160 9.95 7.87 12.08
CA ILE A 160 9.75 7.32 10.73
C ILE A 160 11.08 7.28 9.98
N GLU A 161 11.52 6.09 9.58
CA GLU A 161 12.76 5.90 8.82
C GLU A 161 12.51 5.86 7.32
N GLU A 162 11.46 5.17 6.90
CA GLU A 162 11.08 5.00 5.51
C GLU A 162 9.59 5.30 5.33
N ALA A 163 9.21 5.82 4.17
CA ALA A 163 7.81 6.09 3.82
C ALA A 163 7.50 5.82 2.35
N ALA A 164 6.27 5.40 2.06
CA ALA A 164 5.70 5.31 0.73
C ALA A 164 4.20 5.64 0.76
N VAL A 165 3.71 6.26 -0.32
CA VAL A 165 2.32 6.72 -0.44
C VAL A 165 1.65 5.98 -1.58
N LEU A 166 0.54 5.30 -1.30
CA LEU A 166 -0.34 4.67 -2.29
C LEU A 166 -1.70 5.39 -2.27
N SER A 167 -1.85 6.33 -3.19
CA SER A 167 -3.06 7.13 -3.39
C SER A 167 -3.80 6.66 -4.64
N THR A 168 -5.05 6.22 -4.49
CA THR A 168 -5.92 5.76 -5.58
C THR A 168 -7.36 6.20 -5.34
N CYS A 169 -8.26 5.95 -6.30
CA CYS A 169 -9.68 6.23 -6.15
C CYS A 169 -10.40 5.41 -5.07
N ASN A 170 -9.80 4.34 -4.55
CA ASN A 170 -10.42 3.45 -3.55
C ASN A 170 -9.68 3.41 -2.21
N ARG A 171 -8.46 3.94 -2.16
CA ARG A 171 -7.62 3.87 -0.95
C ARG A 171 -6.61 5.00 -0.94
N MET A 172 -6.31 5.46 0.26
CA MET A 172 -5.16 6.29 0.56
C MET A 172 -4.40 5.62 1.69
N GLU A 173 -3.22 5.08 1.38
CA GLU A 173 -2.43 4.28 2.29
C GLU A 173 -1.02 4.82 2.40
N ILE A 174 -0.53 4.90 3.63
CA ILE A 174 0.83 5.32 3.95
C ILE A 174 1.53 4.12 4.56
N TYR A 175 2.54 3.63 3.85
CA TYR A 175 3.42 2.57 4.33
C TYR A 175 4.65 3.22 4.97
N VAL A 176 4.98 2.85 6.20
CA VAL A 176 6.15 3.38 6.90
C VAL A 176 6.95 2.30 7.59
N VAL A 177 8.24 2.56 7.78
CA VAL A 177 9.07 1.84 8.74
C VAL A 177 9.26 2.73 9.94
N ALA A 178 8.73 2.31 11.10
CA ALA A 178 8.77 3.10 12.32
C ALA A 178 9.65 2.45 13.39
N ARG A 179 10.51 3.23 14.05
CA ARG A 179 11.33 2.78 15.19
C ARG A 179 10.49 2.36 16.38
N SER A 180 9.48 3.16 16.70
CA SER A 180 8.45 2.80 17.66
C SER A 180 7.10 2.87 16.98
N TRP A 181 6.37 1.76 17.00
CA TRP A 181 5.15 1.62 16.23
C TRP A 181 4.03 2.54 16.74
N HIS A 182 3.91 2.70 18.06
CA HIS A 182 2.93 3.60 18.67
C HIS A 182 3.15 5.06 18.27
N MET A 183 4.41 5.50 18.30
CA MET A 183 4.79 6.87 17.97
C MET A 183 4.66 7.11 16.47
N GLY A 184 5.05 6.13 15.64
CA GLY A 184 4.88 6.18 14.19
C GLY A 184 3.42 6.33 13.78
N ILE A 185 2.50 5.55 14.38
CA ILE A 185 1.06 5.70 14.13
C ILE A 185 0.60 7.13 14.43
N ARG A 186 0.99 7.66 15.60
CA ARG A 186 0.57 9.00 16.02
C ARG A 186 1.08 10.09 15.07
N GLU A 187 2.35 10.01 14.69
CA GLU A 187 3.00 10.98 13.79
C GLU A 187 2.39 10.94 12.38
N VAL A 188 2.20 9.76 11.81
CA VAL A 188 1.54 9.61 10.50
C VAL A 188 0.09 10.10 10.56
N THR A 189 -0.65 9.78 11.62
CA THR A 189 -2.05 10.25 11.79
C THR A 189 -2.12 11.77 11.89
N GLN A 190 -1.21 12.39 12.64
CA GLN A 190 -1.11 13.85 12.75
C GLN A 190 -0.73 14.49 11.42
N TRP A 191 0.18 13.86 10.67
CA TRP A 191 0.55 14.29 9.33
C TRP A 191 -0.65 14.22 8.37
N MET A 192 -1.42 13.13 8.38
CA MET A 192 -2.64 12.98 7.57
C MET A 192 -3.65 14.09 7.90
N SER A 193 -3.86 14.37 9.19
CA SER A 193 -4.75 15.45 9.62
C SER A 193 -4.28 16.82 9.13
N LYS A 194 -2.99 17.13 9.27
CA LYS A 194 -2.41 18.40 8.82
C LYS A 194 -2.48 18.57 7.31
N SER A 195 -2.20 17.52 6.54
CA SER A 195 -2.19 17.56 5.07
C SER A 195 -3.60 17.69 4.49
N SER A 196 -4.59 17.04 5.11
CA SER A 196 -5.98 17.05 4.62
C SER A 196 -6.86 18.16 5.20
N GLY A 197 -6.41 18.81 6.27
CA GLY A 197 -7.23 19.75 7.05
C GLY A 197 -8.35 19.09 7.86
N VAL A 198 -8.42 17.76 7.89
CA VAL A 198 -9.42 17.01 8.66
C VAL A 198 -8.91 16.75 10.08
N PRO A 199 -9.69 17.03 11.15
CA PRO A 199 -9.31 16.72 12.51
C PRO A 199 -8.97 15.24 12.72
N VAL A 200 -8.01 14.95 13.61
CA VAL A 200 -7.62 13.57 13.95
C VAL A 200 -8.81 12.75 14.46
N ASP A 201 -9.70 13.37 15.24
CA ASP A 201 -10.87 12.71 15.81
C ASP A 201 -11.88 12.28 14.74
N ASP A 202 -11.96 13.01 13.62
CA ASP A 202 -12.80 12.65 12.48
C ASP A 202 -12.14 11.56 11.61
N LEU A 203 -10.81 11.52 11.53
CA LEU A 203 -10.08 10.49 10.79
C LEU A 203 -10.09 9.14 11.49
N ARG A 204 -9.90 9.14 12.82
CA ARG A 204 -9.64 7.95 13.63
C ARG A 204 -10.67 6.81 13.47
N PRO A 205 -11.99 7.06 13.39
CA PRO A 205 -12.98 5.99 13.19
C PRO A 205 -12.85 5.27 11.85
N HIS A 206 -12.22 5.92 10.85
CA HIS A 206 -12.11 5.42 9.49
C HIS A 206 -10.73 4.84 9.16
N LEU A 207 -9.73 5.08 10.01
CA LEU A 207 -8.37 4.58 9.82
C LEU A 207 -8.30 3.07 10.08
N PHE A 208 -7.70 2.35 9.14
CA PHE A 208 -7.20 1.00 9.40
C PHE A 208 -5.69 1.07 9.63
N ILE A 209 -5.20 0.21 10.52
CA ILE A 209 -3.80 0.13 10.89
C ILE A 209 -3.41 -1.34 10.92
N LEU A 210 -2.42 -1.72 10.11
CA LEU A 210 -1.87 -3.07 10.09
C LEU A 210 -0.35 -3.01 10.30
N ARG A 211 0.19 -4.05 10.92
CA ARG A 211 1.59 -4.07 11.37
C ARG A 211 2.32 -5.32 10.86
N GLN A 212 3.58 -5.13 10.50
CA GLN A 212 4.52 -6.17 10.12
C GLN A 212 3.92 -7.10 9.05
N ARG A 213 3.77 -8.39 9.37
CA ARG A 213 3.22 -9.40 8.48
C ARG A 213 1.87 -9.01 7.90
N ASP A 214 0.99 -8.40 8.70
CA ASP A 214 -0.34 -7.99 8.24
C ASP A 214 -0.27 -6.84 7.25
N ALA A 215 0.70 -5.93 7.40
CA ALA A 215 0.94 -4.85 6.44
C ALA A 215 1.49 -5.40 5.11
N THR A 216 2.40 -6.38 5.18
CA THR A 216 2.90 -7.09 4.00
C THR A 216 1.77 -7.83 3.29
N HIS A 217 1.00 -8.62 4.03
CA HIS A 217 -0.14 -9.37 3.52
C HIS A 217 -1.15 -8.47 2.82
N HIS A 218 -1.46 -7.33 3.44
CA HIS A 218 -2.35 -6.32 2.87
C HIS A 218 -1.83 -5.79 1.54
N LEU A 219 -0.58 -5.30 1.47
CA LEU A 219 -0.03 -4.76 0.22
C LEU A 219 -0.01 -5.82 -0.90
N LEU A 220 0.34 -7.07 -0.59
CA LEU A 220 0.34 -8.17 -1.56
C LEU A 220 -1.09 -8.46 -2.07
N ARG A 221 -2.09 -8.44 -1.19
CA ARG A 221 -3.51 -8.55 -1.59
C ARG A 221 -3.97 -7.38 -2.45
N VAL A 222 -3.55 -6.16 -2.12
CA VAL A 222 -3.84 -4.95 -2.89
C VAL A 222 -3.21 -5.04 -4.29
N ALA A 223 -1.92 -5.36 -4.39
CA ALA A 223 -1.21 -5.50 -5.65
C ALA A 223 -1.78 -6.64 -6.53
N SER A 224 -2.26 -7.71 -5.91
CA SER A 224 -2.97 -8.81 -6.57
C SER A 224 -4.42 -8.49 -6.97
N GLY A 225 -4.95 -7.33 -6.55
CA GLY A 225 -6.32 -6.91 -6.85
C GLY A 225 -7.40 -7.69 -6.09
N LEU A 226 -7.03 -8.34 -4.97
CA LEU A 226 -7.98 -9.05 -4.08
C LEU A 226 -8.75 -8.12 -3.15
N ASP A 227 -8.19 -6.95 -2.87
CA ASP A 227 -8.80 -5.92 -2.04
C ASP A 227 -9.37 -4.76 -2.88
N SER A 228 -9.54 -4.95 -4.18
CA SER A 228 -10.14 -3.94 -5.06
C SER A 228 -11.66 -4.05 -5.05
N LEU A 229 -12.38 -2.92 -5.22
CA LEU A 229 -13.82 -2.92 -5.49
C LEU A 229 -14.16 -3.92 -6.61
N VAL A 230 -13.31 -3.95 -7.62
CA VAL A 230 -13.40 -4.90 -8.71
C VAL A 230 -12.23 -5.87 -8.68
N LEU A 231 -12.54 -7.14 -8.38
CA LEU A 231 -11.53 -8.18 -8.21
C LEU A 231 -10.74 -8.39 -9.49
N GLY A 232 -9.40 -8.45 -9.34
CA GLY A 232 -8.49 -8.76 -10.44
C GLY A 232 -8.27 -7.60 -11.42
N GLU A 233 -8.72 -6.38 -11.12
CA GLU A 233 -8.44 -5.20 -11.93
C GLU A 233 -6.92 -4.97 -12.06
N GLY A 234 -6.41 -4.84 -13.28
CA GLY A 234 -4.96 -4.69 -13.52
C GLY A 234 -4.41 -3.29 -13.20
N GLN A 235 -5.28 -2.33 -12.90
CA GLN A 235 -4.90 -0.94 -12.65
C GLN A 235 -4.18 -0.77 -11.32
N ILE A 236 -4.61 -1.47 -10.26
CA ILE A 236 -3.97 -1.35 -8.94
C ILE A 236 -2.51 -1.82 -8.97
N LEU A 237 -2.22 -2.91 -9.66
CA LEU A 237 -0.84 -3.38 -9.84
C LEU A 237 0.00 -2.35 -10.62
N ALA A 238 -0.59 -1.68 -11.60
CA ALA A 238 0.09 -0.61 -12.33
C ALA A 238 0.37 0.61 -11.43
N GLN A 239 -0.54 0.95 -10.52
CA GLN A 239 -0.36 2.02 -9.53
C GLN A 239 0.75 1.65 -8.52
N VAL A 240 0.75 0.43 -7.99
CA VAL A 240 1.83 -0.05 -7.09
C VAL A 240 3.19 0.00 -7.80
N ARG A 241 3.26 -0.40 -9.08
CA ARG A 241 4.48 -0.23 -9.90
C ARG A 241 4.88 1.23 -10.07
N GLN A 242 3.92 2.13 -10.21
CA GLN A 242 4.21 3.56 -10.35
C GLN A 242 4.77 4.14 -9.05
N VAL A 243 4.17 3.82 -7.90
CA VAL A 243 4.72 4.19 -6.59
C VAL A 243 6.15 3.68 -6.45
N PHE A 244 6.39 2.40 -6.73
CA PHE A 244 7.73 1.82 -6.69
C PHE A 244 8.73 2.53 -7.63
N LYS A 245 8.30 2.95 -8.82
CA LYS A 245 9.16 3.65 -9.78
C LYS A 245 9.49 5.07 -9.34
N VAL A 246 8.50 5.83 -8.88
CA VAL A 246 8.67 7.23 -8.46
C VAL A 246 9.47 7.30 -7.17
N SER A 247 9.17 6.43 -6.19
CA SER A 247 9.83 6.45 -4.89
C SER A 247 11.27 5.94 -4.93
N GLN A 248 11.69 5.16 -5.93
CA GLN A 248 13.07 4.64 -6.03
C GLN A 248 14.17 5.71 -6.03
N GLY A 249 13.86 6.95 -6.42
CA GLY A 249 14.81 8.08 -6.38
C GLY A 249 14.89 8.79 -5.04
N GLU A 250 14.00 8.47 -4.10
CA GLU A 250 13.85 9.19 -2.83
C GLU A 250 14.62 8.52 -1.70
N VAL A 251 15.38 9.31 -0.94
CA VAL A 251 16.15 8.82 0.23
C VAL A 251 15.21 8.18 1.27
N GLY A 252 13.98 8.67 1.39
CA GLY A 252 12.96 8.14 2.30
C GLY A 252 12.33 6.81 1.85
N PHE A 253 12.58 6.34 0.63
CA PHE A 253 12.14 5.02 0.18
C PHE A 253 13.26 4.00 0.38
N GLY A 254 13.46 3.63 1.64
CA GLY A 254 14.59 2.80 2.05
C GLY A 254 14.46 1.33 1.65
N ARG A 255 15.39 0.54 2.20
CA ARG A 255 15.59 -0.86 1.79
C ARG A 255 14.37 -1.73 2.08
N ASN A 256 13.70 -1.53 3.22
CA ASN A 256 12.58 -2.37 3.64
C ASN A 256 11.37 -2.16 2.73
N LEU A 257 10.96 -0.91 2.52
CA LEU A 257 9.84 -0.58 1.63
C LEU A 257 10.17 -0.89 0.17
N HIS A 258 11.41 -0.68 -0.27
CA HIS A 258 11.85 -1.12 -1.59
C HIS A 258 11.66 -2.63 -1.78
N GLY A 259 12.10 -3.45 -0.82
CA GLY A 259 11.89 -4.89 -0.86
C GLY A 259 10.41 -5.28 -0.85
N LEU A 260 9.62 -4.63 0.02
CA LEU A 260 8.19 -4.92 0.18
C LEU A 260 7.40 -4.62 -1.09
N PHE A 261 7.59 -3.46 -1.70
CA PHE A 261 6.90 -3.09 -2.94
C PHE A 261 7.35 -3.95 -4.11
N LYS A 262 8.64 -4.31 -4.18
CA LYS A 262 9.15 -5.25 -5.20
C LYS A 262 8.46 -6.61 -5.06
N GLN A 263 8.35 -7.13 -3.83
CA GLN A 263 7.65 -8.40 -3.57
C GLN A 263 6.17 -8.31 -3.94
N ALA A 264 5.50 -7.22 -3.57
CA ALA A 264 4.08 -7.01 -3.90
C ALA A 264 3.84 -7.00 -5.42
N ILE A 265 4.76 -6.38 -6.18
CA ILE A 265 4.69 -6.37 -7.64
C ILE A 265 4.84 -7.79 -8.21
N GLU A 266 5.73 -8.60 -7.63
CA GLU A 266 5.95 -9.97 -8.09
C GLU A 266 4.77 -10.89 -7.76
N ALA A 267 4.28 -10.85 -6.52
CA ALA A 267 3.06 -11.53 -6.11
C ALA A 267 1.86 -11.16 -7.01
N GLY A 268 1.68 -9.87 -7.30
CA GLY A 268 0.63 -9.39 -8.18
C GLY A 268 0.75 -9.87 -9.62
N LYS A 269 1.98 -10.08 -10.15
CA LYS A 269 2.17 -10.70 -11.47
C LYS A 269 1.82 -12.19 -11.42
N ARG A 270 2.39 -12.93 -10.47
CA ARG A 270 2.18 -14.37 -10.29
C ARG A 270 0.70 -14.70 -10.16
N VAL A 271 -0.01 -14.00 -9.26
CA VAL A 271 -1.45 -14.18 -9.09
C VAL A 271 -2.22 -13.97 -10.39
N ARG A 272 -1.84 -13.00 -11.23
CA ARG A 272 -2.52 -12.76 -12.52
C ARG A 272 -2.21 -13.79 -13.59
N THR A 273 -1.00 -14.36 -13.58
CA THR A 273 -0.56 -15.33 -14.60
C THR A 273 -0.93 -16.76 -14.23
N GLU A 274 -0.92 -17.09 -12.94
CA GLU A 274 -1.13 -18.45 -12.42
C GLU A 274 -2.58 -18.72 -12.00
N THR A 275 -3.42 -17.68 -11.86
CA THR A 275 -4.83 -17.85 -11.44
C THR A 275 -5.82 -17.27 -12.46
N SER A 276 -7.08 -17.72 -12.34
CA SER A 276 -8.19 -17.18 -13.14
C SER A 276 -8.74 -15.83 -12.61
N ILE A 277 -8.00 -15.10 -11.78
CA ILE A 277 -8.46 -13.82 -11.24
C ILE A 277 -8.54 -12.71 -12.30
N ALA A 278 -7.64 -12.74 -13.29
CA ALA A 278 -7.62 -11.75 -14.36
C ALA A 278 -8.71 -12.01 -15.42
N SER A 279 -9.19 -13.25 -15.56
CA SER A 279 -10.23 -13.61 -16.53
C SER A 279 -11.59 -13.10 -16.06
N GLY A 280 -12.23 -12.27 -16.88
CA GLY A 280 -13.51 -11.64 -16.53
C GLY A 280 -13.43 -10.58 -15.43
N ALA A 281 -12.24 -10.06 -15.13
CA ALA A 281 -12.08 -8.94 -14.21
C ALA A 281 -12.83 -7.71 -14.76
N VAL A 282 -13.86 -7.28 -14.03
CA VAL A 282 -14.57 -6.03 -14.28
C VAL A 282 -13.60 -4.88 -13.86
N SER A 283 -13.65 -3.74 -14.52
CA SER A 283 -12.93 -2.50 -14.16
C SER A 283 -13.87 -1.49 -13.50
N VAL A 284 -13.34 -0.44 -12.88
CA VAL A 284 -14.17 0.68 -12.38
C VAL A 284 -15.01 1.30 -13.51
N SER A 285 -14.41 1.53 -14.69
CA SER A 285 -15.11 2.05 -15.87
C SER A 285 -16.25 1.14 -16.33
N SER A 286 -16.05 -0.17 -16.33
CA SER A 286 -17.13 -1.10 -16.71
C SER A 286 -18.22 -1.17 -15.66
N ALA A 287 -17.88 -1.12 -14.37
CA ALA A 287 -18.87 -1.05 -13.30
C ALA A 287 -19.71 0.22 -13.41
N ALA A 288 -19.12 1.36 -13.80
CA ALA A 288 -19.85 2.60 -14.06
C ALA A 288 -20.85 2.48 -15.23
N VAL A 289 -20.44 1.82 -16.32
CA VAL A 289 -21.32 1.54 -17.47
C VAL A 289 -22.47 0.61 -17.08
N GLU A 290 -22.19 -0.45 -16.31
CA GLU A 290 -23.21 -1.37 -15.81
C GLU A 290 -24.18 -0.70 -14.83
N LEU A 291 -23.67 0.13 -13.91
CA LEU A 291 -24.50 0.90 -12.99
C LEU A 291 -25.47 1.77 -13.79
N THR A 292 -24.95 2.48 -14.80
CA THR A 292 -25.77 3.32 -15.69
C THR A 292 -26.84 2.49 -16.40
N ALA A 293 -26.47 1.33 -16.96
CA ALA A 293 -27.41 0.43 -17.63
C ALA A 293 -28.51 -0.10 -16.68
N MET A 294 -28.22 -0.27 -15.38
CA MET A 294 -29.21 -0.66 -14.37
C MET A 294 -30.18 0.48 -14.01
N LYS A 295 -29.71 1.74 -14.04
CA LYS A 295 -30.53 2.90 -13.67
C LYS A 295 -31.39 3.42 -14.82
N LEU A 296 -31.01 3.13 -16.06
CA LEU A 296 -31.76 3.48 -17.27
C LEU A 296 -32.82 2.40 -17.61
N PRO A 297 -33.85 2.75 -18.40
CA PRO A 297 -34.77 1.75 -18.98
C PRO A 297 -34.02 0.67 -19.77
N ARG A 298 -34.66 -0.48 -20.01
CA ARG A 298 -34.05 -1.56 -20.82
C ARG A 298 -33.60 -1.04 -22.18
N ASN A 299 -32.37 -1.39 -22.57
CA ASN A 299 -31.67 -0.89 -23.76
C ASN A 299 -31.47 0.64 -23.81
N GLY A 300 -31.79 1.37 -22.74
CA GLY A 300 -31.71 2.83 -22.73
C GLY A 300 -30.30 3.36 -22.99
N LEU A 301 -29.25 2.61 -22.66
CA LEU A 301 -27.88 3.05 -22.93
C LEU A 301 -27.55 3.11 -24.44
N ARG A 302 -28.25 2.34 -25.28
CA ARG A 302 -28.08 2.37 -26.74
C ARG A 302 -28.60 3.69 -27.33
N ASP A 303 -29.74 4.15 -26.81
CA ASP A 303 -30.45 5.32 -27.35
C ASP A 303 -30.13 6.62 -26.57
N ALA A 304 -29.42 6.52 -25.45
CA ALA A 304 -29.03 7.66 -24.63
C ALA A 304 -27.94 8.51 -25.28
N ARG A 305 -28.04 9.83 -25.11
CA ARG A 305 -26.97 10.76 -25.47
C ARG A 305 -25.89 10.72 -24.39
N VAL A 306 -24.77 10.07 -24.70
CA VAL A 306 -23.68 9.87 -23.75
C VAL A 306 -22.56 10.89 -23.97
N MET A 307 -22.13 11.51 -22.87
CA MET A 307 -20.98 12.39 -22.80
C MET A 307 -19.92 11.82 -21.87
N ILE A 308 -18.64 11.91 -22.26
CA ILE A 308 -17.47 11.53 -21.47
C ILE A 308 -16.59 12.77 -21.28
N VAL A 309 -16.27 13.11 -20.03
CA VAL A 309 -15.37 14.20 -19.69
C VAL A 309 -13.99 13.63 -19.35
N GLY A 310 -13.02 13.99 -20.19
CA GLY A 310 -11.65 13.49 -20.17
C GLY A 310 -11.40 12.40 -21.22
N ALA A 311 -10.18 12.37 -21.74
CA ALA A 311 -9.70 11.35 -22.69
C ALA A 311 -8.44 10.64 -22.14
N GLY A 312 -8.60 9.98 -21.00
CA GLY A 312 -7.51 9.29 -20.29
C GLY A 312 -7.62 7.76 -20.36
N LYS A 313 -6.81 7.08 -19.53
CA LYS A 313 -6.83 5.61 -19.39
C LYS A 313 -8.22 5.07 -19.02
N MET A 314 -8.95 5.80 -18.17
CA MET A 314 -10.32 5.43 -17.76
C MET A 314 -11.32 5.60 -18.90
N SER A 315 -11.20 6.67 -19.69
CA SER A 315 -12.05 6.93 -20.84
C SER A 315 -11.94 5.85 -21.90
N ARG A 316 -10.73 5.34 -22.15
CA ARG A 316 -10.50 4.18 -23.05
C ARG A 316 -11.34 2.97 -22.66
N LEU A 317 -11.37 2.65 -21.36
CA LEU A 317 -12.18 1.54 -20.84
C LEU A 317 -13.68 1.87 -20.87
N LEU A 318 -14.08 3.11 -20.61
CA LEU A 318 -15.48 3.54 -20.74
C LEU A 318 -15.98 3.32 -22.17
N VAL A 319 -15.27 3.84 -23.18
CA VAL A 319 -15.62 3.70 -24.60
C VAL A 319 -15.77 2.23 -24.98
N LYS A 320 -14.81 1.38 -24.61
CA LYS A 320 -14.85 -0.06 -24.87
C LYS A 320 -16.12 -0.73 -24.31
N HIS A 321 -16.51 -0.38 -23.09
CA HIS A 321 -17.67 -1.00 -22.43
C HIS A 321 -19.00 -0.41 -22.92
N LEU A 322 -19.06 0.89 -23.20
CA LEU A 322 -20.21 1.54 -23.82
C LEU A 322 -20.52 0.91 -25.19
N LEU A 323 -19.49 0.71 -26.03
CA LEU A 323 -19.62 -0.01 -27.30
C LEU A 323 -20.18 -1.43 -27.12
N SER A 324 -19.70 -2.18 -26.13
CA SER A 324 -20.18 -3.53 -25.85
C SER A 324 -21.66 -3.58 -25.44
N LYS A 325 -22.22 -2.45 -24.98
CA LYS A 325 -23.64 -2.27 -24.63
C LYS A 325 -24.46 -1.63 -25.75
N GLY A 326 -23.85 -1.44 -26.92
CA GLY A 326 -24.52 -0.91 -28.11
C GLY A 326 -24.57 0.61 -28.20
N CYS A 327 -23.91 1.34 -27.30
CA CYS A 327 -23.74 2.80 -27.44
C CYS A 327 -22.60 3.06 -28.43
N ASP A 328 -22.92 3.48 -29.65
CA ASP A 328 -21.97 3.73 -30.73
C ASP A 328 -21.60 5.22 -30.86
N LYS A 329 -22.47 6.13 -30.44
CA LYS A 329 -22.25 7.58 -30.49
C LYS A 329 -21.98 8.19 -29.11
N MET A 330 -20.85 8.89 -28.99
CA MET A 330 -20.43 9.49 -27.72
C MET A 330 -19.80 10.86 -27.96
N VAL A 331 -20.11 11.83 -27.11
CA VAL A 331 -19.42 13.13 -27.08
C VAL A 331 -18.27 13.06 -26.07
N VAL A 332 -17.07 13.42 -26.49
CA VAL A 332 -15.88 13.44 -25.62
C VAL A 332 -15.41 14.87 -25.42
N VAL A 333 -15.61 15.40 -24.21
CA VAL A 333 -15.09 16.71 -23.81
C VAL A 333 -13.69 16.54 -23.25
N ASN A 334 -12.70 17.20 -23.85
CA ASN A 334 -11.32 17.12 -23.36
C ASN A 334 -10.56 18.42 -23.62
N ARG A 335 -9.48 18.66 -22.86
CA ARG A 335 -8.60 19.83 -23.07
C ARG A 335 -7.75 19.72 -24.35
N THR A 336 -7.46 18.51 -24.80
CA THR A 336 -6.57 18.25 -25.94
C THR A 336 -7.28 17.35 -26.94
N GLU A 337 -7.53 17.87 -28.14
CA GLU A 337 -8.18 17.13 -29.23
C GLU A 337 -7.39 15.88 -29.64
N ALA A 338 -6.06 15.98 -29.72
CA ALA A 338 -5.19 14.87 -30.12
C ALA A 338 -5.42 13.58 -29.31
N ARG A 339 -5.78 13.67 -28.02
CA ARG A 339 -6.08 12.50 -27.19
C ARG A 339 -7.41 11.83 -27.58
N VAL A 340 -8.38 12.60 -28.04
CA VAL A 340 -9.66 12.08 -28.56
C VAL A 340 -9.43 11.43 -29.92
N GLU A 341 -8.55 11.99 -30.74
CA GLU A 341 -8.17 11.38 -32.01
C GLU A 341 -7.51 10.00 -31.82
N THR A 342 -6.59 9.88 -30.86
CA THR A 342 -6.03 8.56 -30.50
C THR A 342 -7.11 7.56 -30.05
N LEU A 343 -8.14 8.01 -29.34
CA LEU A 343 -9.27 7.15 -28.97
C LEU A 343 -10.11 6.73 -30.19
N ARG A 344 -10.30 7.62 -31.17
CA ARG A 344 -10.99 7.31 -32.43
C ARG A 344 -10.24 6.26 -33.24
N GLU A 345 -8.92 6.41 -33.36
CA GLU A 345 -8.07 5.44 -34.05
C GLU A 345 -8.14 4.05 -33.39
N GLU A 346 -8.19 3.99 -32.06
CA GLU A 346 -8.29 2.74 -31.32
C GLU A 346 -9.68 2.08 -31.44
N PHE A 347 -10.75 2.89 -31.50
CA PHE A 347 -12.13 2.43 -31.54
C PHE A 347 -12.86 2.93 -32.79
N PRO A 348 -12.54 2.42 -34.00
CA PRO A 348 -13.16 2.88 -35.24
C PRO A 348 -14.67 2.60 -35.33
N ALA A 349 -15.18 1.67 -34.50
CA ALA A 349 -16.60 1.39 -34.38
C ALA A 349 -17.38 2.44 -33.55
N ALA A 350 -16.68 3.30 -32.77
CA ALA A 350 -17.29 4.39 -32.01
C ALA A 350 -17.28 5.70 -32.79
N GLN A 351 -18.45 6.33 -32.91
CA GLN A 351 -18.59 7.71 -33.35
C GLN A 351 -18.28 8.65 -32.18
N LEU A 352 -17.00 8.92 -31.96
CA LEU A 352 -16.56 9.87 -30.93
C LEU A 352 -16.57 11.29 -31.50
N VAL A 353 -17.33 12.20 -30.89
CA VAL A 353 -17.38 13.62 -31.25
C VAL A 353 -16.58 14.42 -30.23
N TYR A 354 -15.48 15.05 -30.65
CA TYR A 354 -14.72 15.95 -29.80
C TYR A 354 -15.50 17.25 -29.56
N ARG A 355 -15.52 17.71 -28.32
CA ARG A 355 -15.92 19.07 -27.94
C ARG A 355 -14.81 19.67 -27.04
N PRO A 356 -14.45 20.95 -27.21
CA PRO A 356 -13.45 21.58 -26.37
C PRO A 356 -13.95 21.76 -24.93
N PHE A 357 -13.03 21.84 -23.98
CA PHE A 357 -13.38 21.99 -22.57
C PHE A 357 -14.16 23.28 -22.25
N SER A 358 -14.04 24.33 -23.07
CA SER A 358 -14.84 25.55 -22.96
C SER A 358 -16.34 25.31 -23.13
N GLU A 359 -16.74 24.25 -23.83
CA GLU A 359 -18.12 23.90 -24.13
C GLU A 359 -18.66 22.82 -23.17
N LEU A 360 -17.98 22.59 -22.03
CA LEU A 360 -18.31 21.55 -21.05
C LEU A 360 -19.77 21.61 -20.59
N VAL A 361 -20.26 22.79 -20.23
CA VAL A 361 -21.62 22.98 -19.68
C VAL A 361 -22.67 22.82 -20.78
N GLU A 362 -22.41 23.33 -21.98
CA GLU A 362 -23.29 23.20 -23.13
C GLU A 362 -23.46 21.74 -23.56
N ALA A 363 -22.34 21.03 -23.73
CA ALA A 363 -22.34 19.61 -24.06
C ALA A 363 -23.05 18.76 -22.99
N ALA A 364 -22.91 19.13 -21.70
CA ALA A 364 -23.64 18.46 -20.63
C ALA A 364 -25.16 18.70 -20.73
N GLY A 365 -25.60 19.88 -21.17
CA GLY A 365 -27.00 20.18 -21.44
C GLY A 365 -27.61 19.31 -22.56
N GLU A 366 -26.80 18.92 -23.54
CA GLU A 366 -27.21 18.04 -24.64
C GLU A 366 -27.20 16.54 -24.27
N ALA A 367 -26.58 16.16 -23.16
CA ALA A 367 -26.41 14.76 -22.75
C ALA A 367 -27.50 14.28 -21.78
N ASP A 368 -27.81 12.98 -21.84
CA ASP A 368 -28.66 12.28 -20.87
C ASP A 368 -27.81 11.65 -19.75
N VAL A 369 -26.61 11.18 -20.12
CA VAL A 369 -25.63 10.59 -19.21
C VAL A 369 -24.28 11.27 -19.40
N VAL A 370 -23.68 11.72 -18.30
CA VAL A 370 -22.36 12.35 -18.26
C VAL A 370 -21.43 11.51 -17.39
N PHE A 371 -20.41 10.91 -18.02
CA PHE A 371 -19.31 10.26 -17.31
C PHE A 371 -18.19 11.26 -17.07
N THR A 372 -17.67 11.35 -15.85
CA THR A 372 -16.50 12.18 -15.53
C THR A 372 -15.34 11.30 -15.09
N SER A 373 -14.18 11.47 -15.73
CA SER A 373 -12.98 10.68 -15.47
C SER A 373 -11.70 11.50 -15.71
N THR A 374 -11.62 12.68 -15.10
CA THR A 374 -10.46 13.58 -15.21
C THR A 374 -9.56 13.49 -13.97
N ALA A 375 -8.38 14.11 -14.06
CA ALA A 375 -7.47 14.29 -12.92
C ALA A 375 -7.60 15.70 -12.28
N SER A 376 -8.74 16.38 -12.49
CA SER A 376 -9.01 17.68 -11.87
C SER A 376 -9.15 17.54 -10.36
N GLU A 377 -8.48 18.41 -9.60
CA GLU A 377 -8.66 18.54 -8.15
C GLU A 377 -9.87 19.43 -7.81
N GLU A 378 -10.32 20.26 -8.76
CA GLU A 378 -11.51 21.09 -8.64
C GLU A 378 -12.75 20.40 -9.21
N LEU A 379 -13.91 20.72 -8.63
CA LEU A 379 -15.21 20.32 -9.16
C LEU A 379 -15.42 20.95 -10.53
N LEU A 380 -15.89 20.15 -11.48
CA LEU A 380 -16.25 20.57 -12.83
C LEU A 380 -17.73 20.95 -12.93
N PHE A 381 -18.57 20.25 -12.17
CA PHE A 381 -20.00 20.49 -12.10
C PHE A 381 -20.42 20.92 -10.70
N HIS A 382 -20.83 22.18 -10.60
CA HIS A 382 -21.44 22.76 -9.41
C HIS A 382 -22.97 22.79 -9.54
N ARG A 383 -23.66 22.98 -8.42
CA ARG A 383 -25.13 23.03 -8.37
C ARG A 383 -25.69 24.09 -9.31
N GLU A 384 -25.07 25.27 -9.33
CA GLU A 384 -25.49 26.44 -10.10
C GLU A 384 -25.46 26.14 -11.60
N ASN A 385 -24.35 25.52 -12.05
CA ASN A 385 -24.15 25.15 -13.46
C ASN A 385 -25.19 24.11 -13.90
N VAL A 386 -25.48 23.12 -13.06
CA VAL A 386 -26.41 22.03 -13.40
C VAL A 386 -27.87 22.48 -13.33
N GLN A 387 -28.20 23.37 -12.39
CA GLN A 387 -29.55 23.91 -12.24
C GLN A 387 -29.99 24.73 -13.46
N GLY A 388 -29.06 25.40 -14.14
CA GLY A 388 -29.32 26.14 -15.38
C GLY A 388 -29.40 25.27 -16.64
N LEU A 389 -29.09 23.97 -16.57
CA LEU A 389 -29.14 23.09 -17.74
C LEU A 389 -30.59 22.77 -18.13
N PRO A 390 -30.87 22.60 -19.44
CA PRO A 390 -32.14 22.06 -19.89
C PRO A 390 -32.37 20.64 -19.33
N LEU A 391 -33.65 20.25 -19.25
CA LEU A 391 -34.03 18.89 -18.89
C LEU A 391 -33.40 17.88 -19.87
N ALA A 392 -33.06 16.70 -19.35
CA ALA A 392 -32.59 15.61 -20.19
C ALA A 392 -33.73 15.10 -21.10
N GLY A 393 -33.41 14.17 -22.00
CA GLY A 393 -34.37 13.62 -22.93
C GLY A 393 -35.49 12.83 -22.23
N GLU A 394 -36.56 12.57 -22.98
CA GLU A 394 -37.70 11.77 -22.49
C GLU A 394 -37.28 10.36 -22.02
N LEU A 395 -36.23 9.80 -22.63
CA LEU A 395 -35.65 8.51 -22.29
C LEU A 395 -35.31 8.38 -20.80
N THR A 396 -34.86 9.46 -20.18
CA THR A 396 -34.49 9.51 -18.75
C THR A 396 -35.52 10.28 -17.92
N ALA A 397 -36.73 10.48 -18.46
CA ALA A 397 -37.80 11.25 -17.85
C ALA A 397 -37.35 12.65 -17.39
N GLY A 398 -36.53 13.32 -18.20
CA GLY A 398 -36.01 14.67 -17.89
C GLY A 398 -34.87 14.71 -16.88
N VAL A 399 -34.42 13.56 -16.34
CA VAL A 399 -33.36 13.48 -15.34
C VAL A 399 -32.01 13.16 -15.97
N ARG A 400 -30.99 13.96 -15.67
CA ARG A 400 -29.61 13.73 -16.15
C ARG A 400 -28.82 12.89 -15.15
N HIS A 401 -28.09 11.89 -15.65
CA HIS A 401 -27.27 11.02 -14.81
C HIS A 401 -25.79 11.42 -14.89
N PHE A 402 -25.22 11.85 -13.78
CA PHE A 402 -23.79 12.12 -13.63
C PHE A 402 -23.13 10.91 -12.96
N VAL A 403 -22.16 10.31 -13.65
CA VAL A 403 -21.40 9.16 -13.13
C VAL A 403 -19.95 9.56 -13.02
N ASP A 404 -19.53 9.82 -11.78
CA ASP A 404 -18.21 10.30 -11.41
C ASP A 404 -17.31 9.15 -10.95
N ILE A 405 -16.30 8.86 -11.77
CA ILE A 405 -15.28 7.86 -11.46
C ILE A 405 -13.92 8.48 -11.12
N SER A 406 -13.90 9.78 -10.83
CA SER A 406 -12.71 10.52 -10.41
C SER A 406 -12.62 10.68 -8.89
N VAL A 407 -11.38 10.71 -8.38
CA VAL A 407 -11.05 11.07 -6.99
C VAL A 407 -9.77 11.92 -7.02
N PRO A 408 -9.80 13.21 -6.63
CA PRO A 408 -10.96 13.97 -6.15
C PRO A 408 -12.14 14.03 -7.13
N ARG A 409 -13.35 14.19 -6.59
CA ARG A 409 -14.57 14.17 -7.41
C ARG A 409 -14.60 15.36 -8.37
N ASN A 410 -15.22 15.15 -9.53
CA ASN A 410 -15.47 16.18 -10.53
C ASN A 410 -16.90 16.71 -10.46
N VAL A 411 -17.80 16.03 -9.76
CA VAL A 411 -19.20 16.45 -9.57
C VAL A 411 -19.46 16.73 -8.10
N GLY A 412 -19.92 17.95 -7.79
CA GLY A 412 -20.22 18.33 -6.41
C GLY A 412 -21.39 17.51 -5.85
N ALA A 413 -21.29 17.07 -4.58
CA ALA A 413 -22.36 16.30 -3.92
C ALA A 413 -23.71 17.03 -3.92
N CYS A 414 -23.70 18.37 -3.89
CA CYS A 414 -24.89 19.21 -3.94
C CYS A 414 -25.66 19.15 -5.28
N VAL A 415 -25.04 18.65 -6.36
CA VAL A 415 -25.69 18.45 -7.66
C VAL A 415 -26.80 17.39 -7.55
N GLY A 416 -26.66 16.40 -6.67
CA GLY A 416 -27.71 15.40 -6.42
C GLY A 416 -29.01 15.96 -5.82
N ASN A 417 -28.99 17.20 -5.31
CA ASN A 417 -30.17 17.89 -4.78
C ASN A 417 -30.94 18.67 -5.86
N VAL A 418 -30.46 18.67 -7.11
CA VAL A 418 -31.15 19.28 -8.25
C VAL A 418 -32.19 18.28 -8.76
N GLY A 419 -33.47 18.68 -8.81
CA GLY A 419 -34.59 17.77 -9.09
C GLY A 419 -34.48 16.99 -10.41
N HIS A 420 -33.79 17.55 -11.40
CA HIS A 420 -33.54 16.94 -12.71
C HIS A 420 -32.11 16.39 -12.88
N ALA A 421 -31.40 16.08 -11.80
CA ALA A 421 -30.08 15.46 -11.84
C ALA A 421 -29.95 14.33 -10.80
N ARG A 422 -29.17 13.30 -11.15
CA ARG A 422 -28.72 12.25 -10.22
C ARG A 422 -27.22 12.10 -10.32
N VAL A 423 -26.56 11.94 -9.19
CA VAL A 423 -25.09 11.79 -9.10
C VAL A 423 -24.77 10.42 -8.54
N TYR A 424 -23.83 9.73 -9.18
CA TYR A 424 -23.24 8.48 -8.72
C TYR A 424 -21.74 8.67 -8.67
N ASN A 425 -21.10 8.22 -7.60
CA ASN A 425 -19.66 8.27 -7.42
C ASN A 425 -19.07 6.84 -7.39
N VAL A 426 -17.76 6.74 -7.16
CA VAL A 426 -17.05 5.45 -7.09
C VAL A 426 -17.57 4.51 -6.00
N ASP A 427 -18.15 5.03 -4.91
CA ASP A 427 -18.71 4.22 -3.83
C ASP A 427 -20.03 3.55 -4.25
N ASP A 428 -20.83 4.18 -5.11
CA ASP A 428 -22.09 3.64 -5.63
C ASP A 428 -21.88 2.42 -6.55
N LEU A 429 -20.69 2.29 -7.13
CA LEU A 429 -20.31 1.15 -7.98
C LEU A 429 -20.31 -0.19 -7.21
N LYS A 430 -20.33 -0.15 -5.87
CA LYS A 430 -20.44 -1.35 -5.02
C LYS A 430 -21.71 -2.16 -5.31
N GLU A 431 -22.79 -1.50 -5.77
CA GLU A 431 -24.07 -2.16 -6.10
C GLU A 431 -23.90 -3.20 -7.22
N VAL A 432 -23.22 -2.84 -8.30
CA VAL A 432 -22.95 -3.71 -9.46
C VAL A 432 -22.05 -4.89 -9.08
N VAL A 433 -21.12 -4.60 -8.18
CA VAL A 433 -20.05 -5.49 -7.74
C VAL A 433 -20.56 -6.64 -6.86
N ALA A 434 -21.66 -6.45 -6.14
CA ALA A 434 -22.22 -7.40 -5.19
C ALA A 434 -22.78 -8.69 -5.83
N ALA A 435 -23.18 -8.64 -7.11
CA ALA A 435 -23.84 -9.74 -7.81
C ALA A 435 -22.95 -10.99 -8.06
N ASN A 436 -21.62 -10.87 -7.97
CA ASN A 436 -20.66 -11.92 -8.36
C ASN A 436 -19.86 -12.51 -7.17
N LYS A 437 -20.44 -12.54 -5.96
CA LYS A 437 -19.70 -12.80 -4.71
C LYS A 437 -19.09 -14.21 -4.59
N GLU A 438 -19.71 -15.24 -5.16
CA GLU A 438 -19.26 -16.63 -5.01
C GLU A 438 -18.07 -16.98 -5.90
N ASP A 439 -18.11 -16.62 -7.19
CA ASP A 439 -16.96 -16.79 -8.09
C ASP A 439 -15.73 -16.02 -7.63
N ARG A 440 -15.96 -14.84 -7.03
CA ARG A 440 -14.93 -14.03 -6.39
C ARG A 440 -14.23 -14.77 -5.24
N LYS A 441 -14.99 -15.43 -4.36
CA LYS A 441 -14.42 -16.19 -3.24
C LYS A 441 -13.55 -17.34 -3.75
N ARG A 442 -13.99 -18.08 -4.77
CA ARG A 442 -13.21 -19.20 -5.34
C ARG A 442 -11.87 -18.71 -5.88
N LYS A 443 -11.88 -17.67 -6.73
CA LYS A 443 -10.66 -17.08 -7.31
C LYS A 443 -9.73 -16.49 -6.24
N ALA A 444 -10.29 -15.93 -5.16
CA ALA A 444 -9.52 -15.40 -4.06
C ALA A 444 -8.77 -16.48 -3.27
N LEU A 445 -9.34 -17.68 -3.13
CA LEU A 445 -8.68 -18.79 -2.42
C LEU A 445 -7.42 -19.28 -3.15
N GLU A 446 -7.47 -19.38 -4.48
CA GLU A 446 -6.29 -19.74 -5.30
C GLU A 446 -5.16 -18.71 -5.14
N ALA A 447 -5.51 -17.42 -5.24
CA ALA A 447 -4.54 -16.33 -5.08
C ALA A 447 -3.94 -16.25 -3.66
N GLN A 448 -4.69 -16.67 -2.65
CA GLN A 448 -4.23 -16.63 -1.26
C GLN A 448 -3.03 -17.55 -1.00
N VAL A 449 -2.94 -18.68 -1.71
CA VAL A 449 -1.81 -19.61 -1.61
C VAL A 449 -0.52 -18.94 -2.08
N ILE A 450 -0.57 -18.32 -3.26
CA ILE A 450 0.57 -17.57 -3.84
C ILE A 450 0.98 -16.43 -2.91
N ILE A 451 0.01 -15.68 -2.37
CA ILE A 451 0.30 -14.57 -1.46
C ILE A 451 1.01 -15.07 -0.19
N GLU A 452 0.57 -16.18 0.38
CA GLU A 452 1.20 -16.74 1.58
C GLU A 452 2.65 -17.19 1.32
N GLU A 453 2.92 -17.82 0.17
CA GLU A 453 4.29 -18.13 -0.26
C GLU A 453 5.17 -16.87 -0.37
N GLU A 454 4.64 -15.83 -1.02
CA GLU A 454 5.37 -14.58 -1.22
C GLU A 454 5.59 -13.80 0.08
N ILE A 455 4.69 -13.90 1.05
CA ILE A 455 4.87 -13.35 2.41
C ILE A 455 6.03 -14.06 3.10
N GLN A 456 6.05 -15.40 3.07
CA GLN A 456 7.11 -16.19 3.72
C GLN A 456 8.48 -15.86 3.11
N ALA A 457 8.55 -15.75 1.79
CA ALA A 457 9.77 -15.35 1.09
C ALA A 457 10.23 -13.93 1.50
N PHE A 458 9.29 -12.98 1.63
CA PHE A 458 9.62 -11.62 2.09
C PHE A 458 10.07 -11.57 3.55
N GLU A 459 9.40 -12.30 4.45
CA GLU A 459 9.78 -12.36 5.86
C GLU A 459 11.16 -12.97 6.02
N ALA A 460 11.44 -14.09 5.34
CA ALA A 460 12.77 -14.70 5.32
C ALA A 460 13.84 -13.73 4.80
N TRP A 461 13.54 -13.02 3.70
CA TRP A 461 14.43 -11.99 3.17
C TRP A 461 14.65 -10.84 4.17
N ARG A 462 13.60 -10.33 4.81
CA ARG A 462 13.68 -9.24 5.79
C ARG A 462 14.52 -9.65 7.00
N ASP A 463 14.30 -10.86 7.51
CA ASP A 463 15.02 -11.37 8.68
C ASP A 463 16.50 -11.59 8.35
N SER A 464 16.84 -11.93 7.09
CA SER A 464 18.24 -11.97 6.63
C SER A 464 18.94 -10.60 6.68
N LEU A 465 18.20 -9.49 6.70
CA LEU A 465 18.78 -8.15 6.83
C LEU A 465 19.35 -7.89 8.23
N GLU A 466 18.90 -8.63 9.25
CA GLU A 466 19.41 -8.50 10.62
C GLU A 466 20.91 -8.84 10.73
N SER A 467 21.46 -9.61 9.78
CA SER A 467 22.88 -9.93 9.75
C SER A 467 23.76 -8.77 9.26
N VAL A 468 23.19 -7.81 8.53
CA VAL A 468 23.93 -6.74 7.84
C VAL A 468 24.68 -5.82 8.83
N PRO A 469 24.07 -5.34 9.94
CA PRO A 469 24.79 -4.56 10.95
C PRO A 469 25.95 -5.35 11.58
N THR A 470 25.73 -6.63 11.88
CA THR A 470 26.74 -7.52 12.47
C THR A 470 27.92 -7.73 11.51
N ILE A 471 27.64 -7.93 10.23
CA ILE A 471 28.67 -7.99 9.16
C ILE A 471 29.52 -6.72 9.15
N LYS A 472 28.89 -5.54 9.25
CA LYS A 472 29.60 -4.25 9.26
C LYS A 472 30.50 -4.13 10.49
N LYS A 473 29.96 -4.37 11.69
CA LYS A 473 30.70 -4.31 12.96
C LYS A 473 31.88 -5.31 12.98
N LEU A 474 31.68 -6.53 12.49
CA LEU A 474 32.73 -7.54 12.41
C LEU A 474 33.90 -7.07 11.54
N ARG A 475 33.61 -6.49 10.36
CA ARG A 475 34.63 -5.94 9.46
C ARG A 475 35.40 -4.79 10.12
N GLU A 476 34.69 -3.88 10.78
CA GLU A 476 35.29 -2.73 11.48
C GLU A 476 36.21 -3.20 12.62
N LYS A 477 35.76 -4.17 13.43
CA LYS A 477 36.56 -4.76 14.52
C LYS A 477 37.84 -5.41 14.01
N ILE A 478 37.74 -6.22 12.95
CA ILE A 478 38.90 -6.93 12.38
C ILE A 478 39.87 -5.96 11.70
N GLU A 479 39.37 -4.93 11.00
CA GLU A 479 40.23 -3.91 10.42
C GLU A 479 40.96 -3.09 11.50
N CYS A 480 40.29 -2.79 12.64
CA CYS A 480 40.93 -2.15 13.78
C CYS A 480 42.08 -3.00 14.33
N ILE A 481 41.86 -4.32 14.51
CA ILE A 481 42.91 -5.26 14.95
C ILE A 481 44.08 -5.26 13.95
N ARG A 482 43.80 -5.31 12.65
CA ARG A 482 44.86 -5.30 11.63
C ARG A 482 45.66 -4.00 11.66
N GLN A 483 45.01 -2.86 11.75
CA GLN A 483 45.70 -1.57 11.82
C GLN A 483 46.57 -1.47 13.08
N ALA A 484 46.07 -1.92 14.23
CA ALA A 484 46.83 -1.95 15.48
C ALA A 484 48.09 -2.83 15.37
N GLU A 485 47.97 -4.05 14.85
CA GLU A 485 49.11 -4.95 14.68
C GLU A 485 50.08 -4.47 13.59
N MET A 486 49.56 -3.89 12.50
CA MET A 486 50.41 -3.26 11.47
C MET A 486 51.25 -2.13 12.07
N ASN A 487 50.63 -1.23 12.82
CA ASN A 487 51.33 -0.11 13.46
C ASN A 487 52.37 -0.61 14.47
N ARG A 488 52.06 -1.66 15.24
CA ARG A 488 52.99 -2.29 16.18
C ARG A 488 54.22 -2.90 15.48
N VAL A 489 54.02 -3.60 14.37
CA VAL A 489 55.11 -4.21 13.59
C VAL A 489 55.96 -3.13 12.91
N LEU A 490 55.33 -2.13 12.30
CA LEU A 490 56.05 -1.00 11.69
C LEU A 490 56.86 -0.21 12.71
N ALA A 491 56.34 0.01 13.93
CA ALA A 491 57.06 0.66 15.01
C ALA A 491 58.31 -0.11 15.45
N LYS A 492 58.28 -1.45 15.40
CA LYS A 492 59.43 -2.32 15.72
C LYS A 492 60.47 -2.40 14.61
N LEU A 493 60.04 -2.31 13.35
CA LEU A 493 60.94 -2.39 12.19
C LEU A 493 61.70 -1.07 11.92
N GLY A 494 61.27 0.06 12.51
CA GLY A 494 62.00 1.33 12.43
C GLY A 494 62.07 1.93 11.02
N GLN A 495 63.11 2.74 10.74
CA GLN A 495 63.29 3.43 9.46
C GLN A 495 63.78 2.52 8.31
N ASP A 496 64.09 1.25 8.60
CA ASP A 496 64.64 0.30 7.63
C ASP A 496 63.58 -0.29 6.67
N VAL A 497 62.30 0.08 6.84
CA VAL A 497 61.20 -0.39 5.99
C VAL A 497 61.07 0.49 4.74
N THR A 498 61.43 -0.05 3.59
CA THR A 498 61.17 0.62 2.31
C THR A 498 59.67 0.74 2.03
N PRO A 499 59.20 1.74 1.27
CA PRO A 499 57.80 1.87 0.87
C PRO A 499 57.23 0.61 0.19
N LYS A 500 58.08 -0.12 -0.55
CA LYS A 500 57.72 -1.39 -1.20
C LYS A 500 57.46 -2.51 -0.18
N GLN A 501 58.30 -2.64 0.85
CA GLN A 501 58.12 -3.62 1.93
C GLN A 501 56.88 -3.30 2.77
N ARG A 502 56.62 -2.02 3.05
CA ARG A 502 55.39 -1.59 3.73
C ARG A 502 54.14 -2.01 2.95
N LYS A 503 54.13 -1.79 1.63
CA LYS A 503 53.01 -2.21 0.77
C LYS A 503 52.82 -3.72 0.77
N LEU A 504 53.90 -4.51 0.71
CA LEU A 504 53.83 -5.98 0.77
C LEU A 504 53.24 -6.46 2.11
N LEU A 505 53.61 -5.83 3.23
CA LEU A 505 53.02 -6.13 4.54
C LEU A 505 51.52 -5.77 4.59
N GLU A 506 51.12 -4.64 4.02
CA GLU A 506 49.70 -4.25 3.90
C GLU A 506 48.90 -5.24 3.06
N GLU A 507 49.43 -5.68 1.92
CA GLU A 507 48.81 -6.69 1.06
C GLU A 507 48.70 -8.04 1.78
N MET A 508 49.77 -8.48 2.46
CA MET A 508 49.80 -9.73 3.22
C MET A 508 48.75 -9.72 4.36
N SER A 509 48.72 -8.65 5.15
CA SER A 509 47.78 -8.51 6.28
C SER A 509 46.32 -8.44 5.80
N ARG A 510 46.03 -7.70 4.73
CA ARG A 510 44.71 -7.68 4.09
C ARG A 510 44.31 -9.05 3.54
N GLY A 511 45.25 -9.76 2.90
CA GLY A 511 45.03 -11.10 2.37
C GLY A 511 44.66 -12.10 3.47
N MET A 512 45.35 -12.05 4.62
CA MET A 512 45.01 -12.88 5.79
C MET A 512 43.60 -12.57 6.33
N MET A 513 43.29 -11.28 6.54
CA MET A 513 41.95 -10.89 7.01
C MET A 513 40.85 -11.35 6.06
N ASN A 514 41.02 -11.16 4.75
CA ASN A 514 40.01 -11.55 3.76
C ASN A 514 39.76 -13.06 3.80
N LYS A 515 40.80 -13.88 3.98
CA LYS A 515 40.68 -15.34 4.12
C LYS A 515 39.96 -15.74 5.41
N ILE A 516 40.26 -15.08 6.53
CA ILE A 516 39.59 -15.33 7.83
C ILE A 516 38.12 -14.91 7.76
N LEU A 517 37.83 -13.74 7.20
CA LEU A 517 36.49 -13.18 7.09
C LEU A 517 35.63 -13.94 6.08
N HIS A 518 36.22 -14.63 5.09
CA HIS A 518 35.45 -15.30 4.04
C HIS A 518 34.40 -16.26 4.62
N GLY A 519 34.80 -17.20 5.49
CA GLY A 519 33.90 -18.19 6.08
C GLY A 519 32.68 -17.57 6.80
N PRO A 520 32.90 -16.72 7.84
CA PRO A 520 31.82 -16.03 8.54
C PRO A 520 30.96 -15.16 7.61
N MET A 521 31.56 -14.43 6.66
CA MET A 521 30.83 -13.56 5.75
C MET A 521 29.90 -14.33 4.79
N THR A 522 30.31 -15.53 4.36
CA THR A 522 29.47 -16.41 3.54
C THR A 522 28.29 -16.94 4.33
N HIS A 523 28.49 -17.35 5.59
CA HIS A 523 27.42 -17.92 6.42
C HIS A 523 26.52 -16.86 7.09
N LEU A 524 26.90 -15.58 7.02
CA LEU A 524 26.07 -14.46 7.45
C LEU A 524 25.25 -13.85 6.30
N ARG A 525 25.62 -14.10 5.03
CA ARG A 525 24.88 -13.62 3.86
C ARG A 525 23.93 -14.71 3.38
N CYS A 526 22.62 -14.41 3.35
CA CYS A 526 21.63 -15.25 2.70
C CYS A 526 21.35 -14.72 1.29
N ASP A 527 21.45 -15.58 0.29
CA ASP A 527 20.95 -15.32 -1.07
C ASP A 527 19.65 -16.11 -1.35
N GLY A 528 18.85 -16.39 -0.31
CA GLY A 528 17.43 -16.74 -0.41
C GLY A 528 17.06 -18.22 -0.23
N GLY A 529 15.86 -18.43 0.32
CA GLY A 529 15.00 -19.59 0.01
C GLY A 529 14.47 -20.39 1.21
N ASP A 530 15.34 -20.78 2.14
CA ASP A 530 14.98 -21.80 3.14
C ASP A 530 14.90 -21.22 4.56
N ALA A 531 13.74 -21.39 5.21
CA ALA A 531 13.50 -20.91 6.57
C ALA A 531 14.46 -21.52 7.60
N ARG A 532 14.96 -22.75 7.32
CA ARG A 532 15.99 -23.40 8.14
C ARG A 532 17.31 -22.63 8.11
N THR A 533 17.69 -22.12 6.94
CA THR A 533 18.91 -21.32 6.75
C THR A 533 18.81 -19.97 7.46
N VAL A 534 17.63 -19.35 7.54
CA VAL A 534 17.45 -18.05 8.24
C VAL A 534 17.69 -18.20 9.74
N GLN A 535 17.15 -19.25 10.36
CA GLN A 535 17.36 -19.50 11.79
C GLN A 535 18.84 -19.74 12.11
N GLU A 536 19.53 -20.56 11.29
CA GLU A 536 20.98 -20.78 11.40
C GLU A 536 21.77 -19.48 11.27
N ILE A 537 21.36 -18.57 10.37
CA ILE A 537 22.00 -17.26 10.21
C ILE A 537 21.82 -16.41 11.46
N LEU A 538 20.62 -16.35 12.05
CA LEU A 538 20.39 -15.59 13.28
C LEU A 538 21.21 -16.16 14.45
N GLU A 539 21.35 -17.48 14.52
CA GLU A 539 22.24 -18.13 15.49
C GLU A 539 23.71 -17.77 15.25
N ASN A 540 24.16 -17.76 14.00
CA ASN A 540 25.50 -17.33 13.61
C ASN A 540 25.75 -15.86 13.94
N VAL A 541 24.77 -14.98 13.70
CA VAL A 541 24.82 -13.55 14.09
C VAL A 541 25.04 -13.43 15.59
N ASN A 542 24.25 -14.16 16.39
CA ASN A 542 24.37 -14.15 17.84
C ASN A 542 25.70 -14.74 18.32
N ALA A 543 26.17 -15.83 17.70
CA ALA A 543 27.45 -16.46 18.04
C ALA A 543 28.64 -15.54 17.74
N ILE A 544 28.69 -14.93 16.56
CA ILE A 544 29.71 -13.96 16.18
C ILE A 544 29.65 -12.72 17.06
N GLY A 545 28.43 -12.26 17.39
CA GLY A 545 28.21 -11.18 18.34
C GLY A 545 28.85 -11.44 19.70
N ARG A 546 28.78 -12.67 20.21
CA ARG A 546 29.44 -13.10 21.46
C ARG A 546 30.94 -13.33 21.30
N MET A 547 31.39 -13.95 20.22
CA MET A 547 32.81 -14.29 20.02
C MET A 547 33.71 -13.06 19.81
N PHE A 548 33.15 -11.98 19.27
CA PHE A 548 33.87 -10.75 18.94
C PHE A 548 33.38 -9.52 19.73
N ASP A 549 32.52 -9.73 20.73
CA ASP A 549 31.94 -8.69 21.60
C ASP A 549 31.24 -7.54 20.85
N LEU A 550 30.58 -7.83 19.74
CA LEU A 550 29.99 -6.81 18.84
C LEU A 550 28.71 -6.14 19.39
N ALA A 551 28.14 -6.71 20.46
CA ALA A 551 26.94 -6.21 21.12
C ALA A 551 27.24 -5.16 22.22
N ALA A 552 28.48 -5.09 22.73
CA ALA A 552 28.85 -4.21 23.84
C ALA A 552 29.08 -2.74 23.43
N ASP A 553 29.22 -2.46 22.12
CA ASP A 553 29.59 -1.13 21.61
C ASP A 553 28.41 -0.14 21.44
N GLU A 554 27.22 -0.41 22.01
CA GLU A 554 26.19 0.65 22.14
C GLU A 554 26.59 1.74 23.17
N ILE A 555 27.69 1.56 23.90
CA ILE A 555 28.22 2.52 24.87
C ILE A 555 29.70 2.78 24.59
N MET A 556 30.02 3.51 23.53
CA MET A 556 31.19 4.40 23.45
C MET A 556 31.16 5.17 22.14
N ILE A 557 30.51 6.34 22.16
CA ILE A 557 30.86 7.42 21.23
C ILE A 557 32.18 8.01 21.78
N PRO A 558 33.32 7.90 21.08
CA PRO A 558 34.53 8.57 21.56
C PRO A 558 34.38 10.07 21.32
N GLN A 559 34.03 10.82 22.36
CA GLN A 559 34.35 12.25 22.47
C GLN A 559 35.88 12.38 22.64
N LEU A 560 36.63 12.23 21.55
CA LEU A 560 38.06 12.48 21.51
C LEU A 560 38.39 13.39 20.32
N ALA A 561 37.84 14.61 20.39
CA ALA A 561 38.23 15.74 19.56
C ALA A 561 37.90 17.08 20.24
N ALA A 562 38.26 17.26 21.53
CA ALA A 562 38.11 18.56 22.21
C ALA A 562 39.03 18.80 23.43
N ALA A 563 40.10 18.01 23.63
CA ALA A 563 41.06 18.24 24.70
C ALA A 563 42.49 18.14 24.15
N GLY A 564 42.93 19.21 23.49
CA GLY A 564 44.24 19.27 22.84
C GLY A 564 44.49 20.62 22.19
N ARG A 565 44.17 21.70 22.89
CA ARG A 565 44.60 23.07 22.60
C ARG A 565 44.43 23.91 23.87
N GLN A 566 45.29 23.66 24.85
CA GLN A 566 45.68 24.60 25.90
C GLN A 566 46.95 24.05 26.55
N GLN A 567 48.09 24.40 25.96
CA GLN A 567 49.33 24.85 26.61
C GLN A 567 50.22 25.46 25.54
#